data_AF-A0A9P7B3X3-F1
#
_entry.id   AF-A0A9P7B3X3-F1
#
_cell.length_a   1.000
_cell.length_b   1.000
_cell.length_c   1.000
_cell.angle_alpha   90.00
_cell.angle_beta   90.00
_cell.angle_gamma   90.00
#
_symmetry.space_group_name_H-M   'P 1'
#
loop_
_entity.id
_entity.type
_entity.pdbx_description
1 polymer ?
#
loop_
_entity_poly.entity_id
_entity_poly.type
_entity_poly.pdbx_seq_one_letter_code
_entity_poly.pdbx_strand_id
1 'polypeptide(L)'
;MDQIQVHPTGLIDPTDRTAGWKFLGAEALRGLGGILLNPSTGKRFVNELTTRDIVTAAIQEQCPKDDNRAYLVMGQGIYEVLKNNLDFYMFKKLIQKVTLEDAVKEFKFPITADELAKDLTTYCTADTDTFNRPLVTKNFGDSIDASTEIFIGEVTPVVHFTMGGAKINTEAEVVNKEGKPLAKGLYAAGEVSGGVHGANRLGGSSLLECVVFGRTAGNSIAKSIKK
;
A
#
# COMPACT_ATOMS: atom_id res chain seq x y z
N MET A 1 6.50 -21.47 -0.95
CA MET A 1 5.05 -21.21 -1.09
C MET A 1 4.51 -20.43 0.11
N ASP A 2 5.19 -20.51 1.23
CA ASP A 2 5.09 -19.75 2.48
C ASP A 2 5.30 -18.22 2.38
N GLN A 3 5.79 -17.72 1.25
CA GLN A 3 6.04 -16.29 1.05
C GLN A 3 4.75 -15.59 0.58
N ILE A 4 3.96 -15.12 1.54
CA ILE A 4 2.68 -14.41 1.33
C ILE A 4 2.84 -12.96 1.77
N GLN A 5 2.54 -12.03 0.87
CA GLN A 5 2.63 -10.61 1.17
C GLN A 5 1.33 -10.10 1.78
N VAL A 6 1.48 -9.43 2.92
CA VAL A 6 0.45 -8.62 3.54
C VAL A 6 0.71 -7.16 3.16
N HIS A 7 -0.28 -6.52 2.53
CA HIS A 7 -0.21 -5.10 2.19
C HIS A 7 -0.73 -4.27 3.37
N PRO A 8 -0.05 -3.19 3.78
CA PRO A 8 -0.37 -2.48 5.02
C PRO A 8 -1.68 -1.68 4.98
N THR A 9 -2.14 -1.29 3.78
CA THR A 9 -3.21 -0.29 3.63
C THR A 9 -4.44 -0.77 2.87
N GLY A 10 -5.11 -1.83 3.33
CA GLY A 10 -6.48 -2.16 2.90
C GLY A 10 -7.48 -1.22 3.57
N LEU A 11 -8.34 -0.55 2.80
CA LEU A 11 -9.32 0.41 3.30
C LEU A 11 -10.46 -0.31 4.04
N ILE A 12 -10.79 0.17 5.24
CA ILE A 12 -11.94 -0.29 6.02
C ILE A 12 -13.17 0.45 5.52
N ASP A 13 -14.19 -0.29 5.08
CA ASP A 13 -15.49 0.27 4.74
C ASP A 13 -16.23 0.64 6.05
N PRO A 14 -16.63 1.90 6.26
CA PRO A 14 -17.34 2.29 7.47
C PRO A 14 -18.74 1.66 7.59
N THR A 15 -19.33 1.20 6.48
CA THR A 15 -20.63 0.53 6.44
C THR A 15 -20.54 -0.98 6.64
N ASP A 16 -19.37 -1.58 6.38
CA ASP A 16 -19.07 -2.99 6.66
C ASP A 16 -17.60 -3.17 7.09
N ARG A 17 -17.33 -2.82 8.35
CA ARG A 17 -15.96 -2.81 8.91
C ARG A 17 -15.35 -4.22 8.94
N THR A 18 -16.17 -5.25 9.05
CA THR A 18 -15.75 -6.65 9.20
C THR A 18 -15.65 -7.43 7.89
N ALA A 19 -15.93 -6.79 6.75
CA ALA A 19 -15.86 -7.42 5.42
C ALA A 19 -14.56 -8.22 5.23
N GLY A 20 -14.67 -9.49 4.79
CA GLY A 20 -13.51 -10.35 4.55
C GLY A 20 -12.66 -9.96 3.33
N TRP A 21 -13.18 -9.09 2.47
CA TRP A 21 -12.46 -8.45 1.38
C TRP A 21 -12.42 -6.93 1.61
N LYS A 22 -11.33 -6.28 1.21
CA LYS A 22 -11.12 -4.84 1.37
C LYS A 22 -10.74 -4.19 0.03
N PHE A 23 -11.21 -2.96 -0.19
CA PHE A 23 -10.64 -2.11 -1.23
C PHE A 23 -9.19 -1.80 -0.88
N LEU A 24 -8.30 -1.80 -1.88
CA LEU A 24 -6.92 -1.43 -1.64
C LEU A 24 -6.77 0.10 -1.59
N GLY A 25 -6.27 0.62 -0.48
CA GLY A 25 -5.70 1.95 -0.40
C GLY A 25 -4.37 1.94 -1.14
N ALA A 26 -4.36 2.47 -2.37
CA ALA A 26 -3.21 2.39 -3.26
C ALA A 26 -1.93 2.89 -2.57
N GLU A 27 -0.83 2.16 -2.74
CA GLU A 27 0.48 2.55 -2.18
C GLU A 27 0.95 3.92 -2.68
N ALA A 28 0.48 4.35 -3.85
CA ALA A 28 0.68 5.70 -4.38
C ALA A 28 0.14 6.81 -3.45
N LEU A 29 -0.90 6.55 -2.64
CA LEU A 29 -1.40 7.52 -1.66
C LEU A 29 -0.32 7.85 -0.62
N ARG A 30 0.42 6.83 -0.16
CA ARG A 30 1.62 7.04 0.68
C ARG A 30 2.75 7.62 -0.16
N GLY A 31 3.05 7.04 -1.33
CA GLY A 31 4.11 7.49 -2.25
C GLY A 31 4.10 8.99 -2.56
N LEU A 32 2.91 9.59 -2.68
CA LEU A 32 2.71 11.00 -3.01
C LEU A 32 2.61 11.93 -1.79
N GLY A 33 2.79 11.42 -0.57
CA GLY A 33 2.87 12.24 0.64
C GLY A 33 1.93 11.85 1.77
N GLY A 34 1.07 10.86 1.60
CA GLY A 34 0.13 10.43 2.63
C GLY A 34 0.90 9.85 3.83
N ILE A 35 0.41 10.13 5.03
CA ILE A 35 1.02 9.68 6.29
C ILE A 35 0.09 8.72 7.02
N LEU A 36 0.63 7.95 7.97
CA LEU A 36 -0.15 7.06 8.82
C LEU A 36 -0.16 7.58 10.26
N LEU A 37 -1.35 7.74 10.84
CA LEU A 37 -1.55 8.08 12.24
C LEU A 37 -2.03 6.86 13.03
N ASN A 38 -1.46 6.65 14.21
CA ASN A 38 -1.87 5.62 15.13
C ASN A 38 -3.20 6.03 15.80
N PRO A 39 -4.23 5.17 15.82
CA PRO A 39 -5.55 5.53 16.34
C PRO A 39 -5.54 5.85 17.85
N SER A 40 -4.61 5.29 18.62
CA SER A 40 -4.51 5.50 20.07
C SER A 40 -3.63 6.66 20.49
N THR A 41 -2.90 7.28 19.56
CA THR A 41 -2.04 8.44 19.88
C THR A 41 -2.34 9.65 19.01
N GLY A 42 -2.97 9.47 17.85
CA GLY A 42 -3.13 10.51 16.83
C GLY A 42 -1.83 10.90 16.14
N LYS A 43 -0.72 10.20 16.39
CA LYS A 43 0.62 10.55 15.91
C LYS A 43 1.15 9.57 14.88
N ARG A 44 2.10 10.01 14.07
CA ARG A 44 2.91 9.15 13.19
C ARG A 44 3.74 8.17 14.02
N PHE A 45 4.02 7.01 13.44
CA PHE A 45 4.67 5.90 14.14
C PHE A 45 5.61 5.05 13.27
N VAL A 46 5.69 5.34 11.97
CA VAL A 46 6.50 4.56 11.02
C VAL A 46 6.89 5.40 9.80
N ASN A 47 7.97 5.01 9.13
CA ASN A 47 8.27 5.45 7.77
C ASN A 47 7.28 4.81 6.79
N GLU A 48 6.39 5.59 6.20
CA GLU A 48 5.31 5.06 5.37
C GLU A 48 5.76 4.55 3.99
N LEU A 49 7.03 4.77 3.60
CA LEU A 49 7.59 4.38 2.30
C LEU A 49 8.62 3.24 2.37
N THR A 50 8.75 2.58 3.52
CA THR A 50 9.53 1.35 3.62
C THR A 50 8.77 0.16 3.00
N THR A 51 9.37 -1.03 3.02
CA THR A 51 8.78 -2.25 2.48
C THR A 51 7.51 -2.66 3.24
N ARG A 52 6.61 -3.36 2.53
CA ARG A 52 5.24 -3.66 3.01
C ARG A 52 5.20 -4.51 4.28
N ASP A 53 6.16 -5.42 4.43
CA ASP A 53 6.38 -6.21 5.63
C ASP A 53 6.69 -5.33 6.84
N ILE A 54 7.58 -4.35 6.71
CA ILE A 54 7.94 -3.44 7.80
C ILE A 54 6.77 -2.51 8.16
N VAL A 55 6.10 -1.90 7.17
CA VAL A 55 4.93 -1.04 7.46
C VAL A 55 3.80 -1.85 8.10
N THR A 56 3.57 -3.08 7.63
CA THR A 56 2.56 -3.99 8.20
C THR A 56 2.90 -4.35 9.64
N ALA A 57 4.16 -4.74 9.92
CA ALA A 57 4.61 -5.06 11.27
C ALA A 57 4.43 -3.87 12.22
N ALA A 58 4.77 -2.65 11.78
CA ALA A 58 4.56 -1.46 12.60
C ALA A 58 3.08 -1.23 12.94
N ILE A 59 2.15 -1.45 12.00
CA ILE A 59 0.71 -1.37 12.28
C ILE A 59 0.31 -2.47 13.28
N GLN A 60 0.74 -3.70 13.07
CA GLN A 60 0.40 -4.85 13.92
C GLN A 60 0.93 -4.74 15.35
N GLU A 61 2.11 -4.15 15.54
CA GLU A 61 2.79 -4.06 16.83
C GLU A 61 2.42 -2.79 17.60
N GLN A 62 2.30 -1.65 16.91
CA GLN A 62 2.16 -0.35 17.57
C GLN A 62 0.72 0.15 17.63
N CYS A 63 -0.16 -0.29 16.71
CA CYS A 63 -1.59 0.03 16.79
C CYS A 63 -2.33 -0.99 17.69
N PRO A 64 -3.54 -0.66 18.19
CA PRO A 64 -4.30 -1.55 19.06
C PRO A 64 -4.45 -2.96 18.50
N LYS A 65 -4.35 -3.98 19.35
CA LYS A 65 -4.46 -5.39 18.92
C LYS A 65 -5.90 -5.78 18.57
N ASP A 66 -6.86 -5.29 19.34
CA ASP A 66 -8.28 -5.64 19.18
C ASP A 66 -8.96 -4.86 18.02
N ASP A 67 -8.33 -3.79 17.55
CA ASP A 67 -8.79 -2.93 16.45
C ASP A 67 -7.57 -2.47 15.64
N ASN A 68 -6.88 -3.44 15.03
CA ASN A 68 -5.58 -3.22 14.40
C ASN A 68 -5.69 -2.48 13.07
N ARG A 69 -5.69 -1.14 13.17
CA ARG A 69 -5.80 -0.22 12.04
C ARG A 69 -4.97 1.03 12.27
N ALA A 70 -4.77 1.79 11.20
CA ALA A 70 -4.21 3.13 11.20
C ALA A 70 -5.11 4.08 10.40
N TYR A 71 -4.88 5.38 10.54
CA TYR A 71 -5.51 6.40 9.71
C TYR A 71 -4.54 6.87 8.64
N LEU A 72 -4.93 6.72 7.37
CA LEU A 72 -4.23 7.29 6.23
C LEU A 72 -4.71 8.74 6.05
N VAL A 73 -3.81 9.70 6.27
CA VAL A 73 -4.09 11.14 6.18
C VAL A 73 -3.32 11.76 5.02
N MET A 74 -4.02 12.54 4.20
CA MET A 74 -3.51 13.12 2.96
C MET A 74 -3.93 14.59 2.88
N GLY A 75 -3.02 15.45 2.43
CA GLY A 75 -3.33 16.85 2.16
C GLY A 75 -3.82 17.09 0.73
N GLN A 76 -4.25 18.33 0.48
CA GLN A 76 -4.81 18.80 -0.80
C GLN A 76 -3.89 18.53 -2.01
N GLY A 77 -2.57 18.60 -1.85
CA GLY A 77 -1.64 18.36 -2.95
C GLY A 77 -1.71 16.94 -3.53
N ILE A 78 -2.13 15.93 -2.75
CA ILE A 78 -2.34 14.57 -3.28
C ILE A 78 -3.63 14.52 -4.11
N TYR A 79 -4.67 15.23 -3.68
CA TYR A 79 -5.93 15.30 -4.40
C TYR A 79 -5.77 15.92 -5.78
N GLU A 80 -4.90 16.91 -5.94
CA GLU A 80 -4.63 17.52 -7.24
C GLU A 80 -3.98 16.53 -8.23
N VAL A 81 -3.16 15.59 -7.73
CA VAL A 81 -2.46 14.60 -8.57
C VAL A 81 -3.28 13.33 -8.81
N LEU A 82 -4.03 12.86 -7.79
CA LEU A 82 -4.81 11.62 -7.82
C LEU A 82 -6.32 11.85 -7.70
N LYS A 83 -6.81 12.96 -8.25
CA LYS A 83 -8.21 13.40 -8.13
C LYS A 83 -9.21 12.28 -8.36
N ASN A 84 -9.15 11.61 -9.52
CA ASN A 84 -10.12 10.58 -9.90
C ASN A 84 -10.11 9.38 -8.94
N ASN A 85 -8.93 9.03 -8.39
CA ASN A 85 -8.81 7.92 -7.45
C ASN A 85 -9.42 8.31 -6.09
N LEU A 86 -9.11 9.51 -5.61
CA LEU A 86 -9.68 10.01 -4.35
C LEU A 86 -11.19 10.26 -4.48
N ASP A 87 -11.68 10.79 -5.60
CA ASP A 87 -13.11 10.91 -5.90
C ASP A 87 -13.81 9.55 -5.81
N PHE A 88 -13.19 8.50 -6.37
CA PHE A 88 -13.72 7.14 -6.27
C PHE A 88 -13.76 6.64 -4.83
N TYR A 89 -12.69 6.84 -4.05
CA TYR A 89 -12.65 6.42 -2.65
C TYR A 89 -13.67 7.20 -1.79
N MET A 90 -13.87 8.50 -2.06
CA MET A 90 -14.90 9.31 -1.41
C MET A 90 -16.31 8.89 -1.81
N PHE A 91 -16.55 8.61 -3.09
CA PHE A 91 -17.82 8.05 -3.57
C PHE A 91 -18.16 6.73 -2.87
N LYS A 92 -17.15 5.90 -2.59
CA LYS A 92 -17.27 4.65 -1.83
C LYS A 92 -17.28 4.85 -0.30
N LYS A 93 -17.18 6.09 0.19
CA LYS A 93 -17.11 6.44 1.63
C LYS A 93 -15.89 5.87 2.37
N LEU A 94 -14.86 5.44 1.63
CA LEU A 94 -13.62 4.87 2.19
C LEU A 94 -12.64 5.95 2.66
N ILE A 95 -12.75 7.13 2.05
CA ILE A 95 -12.00 8.33 2.41
C ILE A 95 -13.01 9.47 2.57
N GLN A 96 -12.78 10.34 3.53
CA GLN A 96 -13.62 11.50 3.83
C GLN A 96 -12.76 12.77 3.75
N LYS A 97 -13.37 13.86 3.28
CA LYS A 97 -12.76 15.19 3.31
C LYS A 97 -13.33 15.93 4.53
N VAL A 98 -12.46 16.29 5.47
CA VAL A 98 -12.81 16.90 6.76
C VAL A 98 -11.77 17.96 7.15
N THR A 99 -12.09 18.84 8.09
CA THR A 99 -11.08 19.72 8.71
C THR A 99 -10.23 18.94 9.72
N LEU A 100 -9.07 19.45 10.11
CA LEU A 100 -8.28 18.86 11.21
C LEU A 100 -9.06 18.84 12.52
N GLU A 101 -9.83 19.89 12.80
CA GLU A 101 -10.70 19.99 13.96
C GLU A 101 -11.76 18.88 13.99
N ASP A 102 -12.46 18.69 12.87
CA ASP A 102 -13.46 17.63 12.74
C ASP A 102 -12.82 16.25 12.80
N ALA A 103 -11.65 16.06 12.17
CA ALA A 103 -10.94 14.78 12.21
C ALA A 103 -10.59 14.38 13.66
N VAL A 104 -10.05 15.29 14.46
CA VAL A 104 -9.73 15.02 15.87
C VAL A 104 -10.98 14.62 16.66
N LYS A 105 -12.11 15.31 16.44
CA LYS A 105 -13.37 15.04 17.14
C LYS A 105 -14.02 13.73 16.69
N GLU A 106 -14.20 13.55 15.38
CA GLU A 106 -14.93 12.42 14.79
C GLU A 106 -14.17 11.09 14.98
N PHE A 107 -12.85 11.11 14.76
CA PHE A 107 -12.00 9.93 14.91
C PHE A 107 -11.45 9.76 16.33
N LYS A 108 -11.81 10.66 17.24
CA LYS A 108 -11.49 10.63 18.68
C LYS A 108 -9.98 10.54 18.93
N PHE A 109 -9.20 11.34 18.21
CA PHE A 109 -7.76 11.40 18.45
C PHE A 109 -7.46 11.97 19.85
N PRO A 110 -6.51 11.38 20.59
CA PRO A 110 -6.14 11.87 21.92
C PRO A 110 -5.10 12.99 21.86
N ILE A 111 -5.26 13.89 20.89
CA ILE A 111 -4.46 15.10 20.67
C ILE A 111 -5.39 16.21 20.21
N THR A 112 -5.00 17.47 20.36
CA THR A 112 -5.78 18.60 19.86
C THR A 112 -5.54 18.83 18.35
N ALA A 113 -6.43 19.59 17.71
CA ALA A 113 -6.25 20.01 16.33
C ALA A 113 -4.97 20.84 16.15
N ASP A 114 -4.62 21.67 17.13
CA ASP A 114 -3.40 22.48 17.13
C ASP A 114 -2.13 21.61 17.25
N GLU A 115 -2.17 20.57 18.08
CA GLU A 115 -1.08 19.60 18.18
C GLU A 115 -0.90 18.83 16.87
N LEU A 116 -1.99 18.38 16.25
CA LEU A 116 -1.94 17.71 14.94
C LEU A 116 -1.43 18.65 13.85
N ALA A 117 -1.91 19.89 13.80
CA ALA A 117 -1.45 20.91 12.85
C ALA A 117 0.05 21.20 13.00
N LYS A 118 0.56 21.25 14.24
CA LYS A 118 1.98 21.40 14.53
C LYS A 118 2.80 20.20 14.07
N ASP A 119 2.33 18.98 14.30
CA ASP A 119 3.00 17.76 13.85
C ASP A 119 3.06 17.70 12.31
N LEU A 120 1.97 18.06 11.62
CA LEU A 120 1.94 18.16 10.15
C LEU A 120 2.85 19.26 9.61
N THR A 121 2.88 20.42 10.27
CA THR A 121 3.80 21.52 9.91
C THR A 121 5.24 21.07 10.04
N THR A 122 5.57 20.39 11.13
CA THR A 122 6.92 19.84 11.36
C THR A 122 7.28 18.82 10.28
N TYR A 123 6.36 17.89 9.95
CA TYR A 123 6.56 16.93 8.86
C TYR A 123 6.84 17.61 7.51
N CYS A 124 6.14 18.68 7.18
CA CYS A 124 6.31 19.39 5.91
C CYS A 124 7.56 20.28 5.83
N THR A 125 8.13 20.69 6.97
CA THR A 125 9.16 21.76 7.02
C THR A 125 10.50 21.32 7.60
N ALA A 126 10.55 20.22 8.36
CA ALA A 126 11.80 19.74 8.94
C ALA A 126 12.80 19.31 7.87
N ASP A 127 14.08 19.63 8.09
CA ASP A 127 15.19 19.19 7.21
C ASP A 127 15.34 17.67 7.18
N THR A 128 14.91 16.99 8.24
CA THR A 128 14.96 15.52 8.37
C THR A 128 13.66 15.01 8.98
N ASP A 129 13.08 13.99 8.36
CA ASP A 129 11.86 13.35 8.85
C ASP A 129 12.14 12.50 10.10
N THR A 130 11.26 12.58 11.10
CA THR A 130 11.34 11.84 12.37
C THR A 130 11.54 10.32 12.19
N PHE A 131 10.99 9.75 11.11
CA PHE A 131 11.08 8.32 10.81
C PHE A 131 12.00 8.02 9.61
N ASN A 132 12.81 8.99 9.18
CA ASN A 132 13.70 8.88 8.02
C ASN A 132 12.95 8.52 6.73
N ARG A 133 11.75 9.06 6.53
CA ARG A 133 11.03 8.93 5.27
C ARG A 133 11.85 9.53 4.12
N PRO A 134 12.19 8.75 3.08
CA PRO A 134 13.13 9.18 2.04
C PRO A 134 12.55 10.22 1.08
N LEU A 135 11.22 10.32 1.01
CA LEU A 135 10.52 11.29 0.16
C LEU A 135 9.35 11.88 0.94
N VAL A 136 9.45 13.19 1.20
CA VAL A 136 8.42 14.02 1.82
C VAL A 136 7.97 15.04 0.79
N THR A 137 6.66 15.12 0.56
CA THR A 137 6.04 16.12 -0.31
C THR A 137 5.25 17.09 0.56
N LYS A 138 5.28 18.39 0.23
CA LYS A 138 4.52 19.43 0.94
C LYS A 138 3.05 19.43 0.50
N ASN A 139 2.35 18.34 0.77
CA ASN A 139 0.97 18.13 0.30
C ASN A 139 -0.11 18.77 1.18
N PHE A 140 0.22 19.23 2.39
CA PHE A 140 -0.74 19.83 3.34
C PHE A 140 -0.88 21.36 3.21
N GLY A 141 -0.14 22.00 2.30
CA GLY A 141 -0.12 23.46 2.13
C GLY A 141 0.92 24.16 3.01
N ASP A 142 1.01 25.49 2.86
CA ASP A 142 2.04 26.32 3.52
C ASP A 142 1.64 26.77 4.93
N SER A 143 0.35 26.85 5.22
CA SER A 143 -0.20 27.21 6.53
C SER A 143 -1.17 26.12 6.95
N ILE A 144 -0.88 25.46 8.07
CA ILE A 144 -1.67 24.35 8.60
C ILE A 144 -2.21 24.77 9.97
N ASP A 145 -3.53 24.72 10.11
CA ASP A 145 -4.28 25.06 11.31
C ASP A 145 -5.50 24.14 11.47
N ALA A 146 -6.26 24.33 12.54
CA ALA A 146 -7.44 23.51 12.85
C ALA A 146 -8.49 23.48 11.72
N SER A 147 -8.57 24.54 10.89
CA SER A 147 -9.53 24.65 9.77
C SER A 147 -9.03 24.00 8.48
N THR A 148 -7.76 23.58 8.43
CA THR A 148 -7.16 22.98 7.25
C THR A 148 -7.88 21.70 6.85
N GLU A 149 -8.32 21.65 5.60
CA GLU A 149 -9.00 20.48 5.03
C GLU A 149 -7.99 19.37 4.70
N ILE A 150 -8.32 18.16 5.12
CA ILE A 150 -7.56 16.93 4.84
C ILE A 150 -8.47 15.84 4.29
N PHE A 151 -7.85 14.83 3.70
CA PHE A 151 -8.49 13.59 3.32
C PHE A 151 -8.03 12.47 4.26
N ILE A 152 -8.97 11.76 4.86
CA ILE A 152 -8.68 10.72 5.86
C ILE A 152 -9.46 9.44 5.56
N GLY A 153 -8.79 8.30 5.67
CA GLY A 153 -9.40 6.98 5.55
C GLY A 153 -8.81 6.00 6.55
N GLU A 154 -9.60 5.00 6.95
CA GLU A 154 -9.14 3.95 7.85
C GLU A 154 -8.52 2.80 7.06
N VAL A 155 -7.35 2.34 7.50
CA VAL A 155 -6.59 1.30 6.80
C VAL A 155 -6.13 0.20 7.75
N THR A 156 -6.13 -1.04 7.26
CA THR A 156 -5.69 -2.24 7.99
C THR A 156 -4.80 -3.11 7.09
N PRO A 157 -3.87 -3.89 7.65
CA PRO A 157 -3.14 -4.91 6.90
C PRO A 157 -4.08 -5.94 6.25
N VAL A 158 -3.77 -6.35 5.01
CA VAL A 158 -4.57 -7.32 4.23
C VAL A 158 -3.67 -8.28 3.44
N VAL A 159 -4.05 -9.55 3.36
CA VAL A 159 -3.41 -10.49 2.41
C VAL A 159 -3.59 -9.96 1.00
N HIS A 160 -2.51 -9.90 0.21
CA HIS A 160 -2.54 -9.15 -1.06
C HIS A 160 -1.92 -9.87 -2.25
N PHE A 161 -0.80 -10.59 -2.06
CA PHE A 161 -0.10 -11.25 -3.17
C PHE A 161 0.64 -12.50 -2.69
N THR A 162 0.66 -13.55 -3.50
CA THR A 162 1.43 -14.78 -3.22
C THR A 162 2.67 -14.85 -4.08
N MET A 163 3.86 -14.67 -3.50
CA MET A 163 5.12 -14.67 -4.25
C MET A 163 5.61 -16.08 -4.62
N GLY A 164 5.11 -17.09 -3.91
CA GLY A 164 5.30 -18.48 -4.28
C GLY A 164 4.40 -18.90 -5.43
N GLY A 165 4.85 -19.89 -6.20
CA GLY A 165 4.07 -20.49 -7.25
C GLY A 165 4.85 -21.61 -7.93
N ALA A 166 4.39 -22.02 -9.12
CA ALA A 166 5.12 -22.95 -9.95
C ALA A 166 6.49 -22.36 -10.33
N LYS A 167 7.58 -23.11 -10.11
CA LYS A 167 8.92 -22.67 -10.51
C LYS A 167 8.99 -22.64 -12.03
N ILE A 168 9.47 -21.53 -12.59
CA ILE A 168 9.67 -21.35 -14.03
C ILE A 168 11.15 -21.09 -14.36
N ASN A 169 11.56 -21.40 -15.59
CA ASN A 169 12.85 -20.96 -16.13
C ASN A 169 12.72 -19.61 -16.88
N THR A 170 13.82 -19.14 -17.48
CA THR A 170 13.87 -17.87 -18.22
C THR A 170 13.08 -17.88 -19.53
N GLU A 171 12.63 -19.05 -19.99
CA GLU A 171 11.75 -19.23 -21.15
C GLU A 171 10.27 -19.44 -20.71
N ALA A 172 9.97 -19.19 -19.43
CA ALA A 172 8.65 -19.35 -18.82
C ALA A 172 8.11 -20.80 -18.80
N GLU A 173 8.96 -21.81 -19.03
CA GLU A 173 8.59 -23.22 -18.90
C GLU A 173 8.49 -23.59 -17.41
N VAL A 174 7.45 -24.35 -17.05
CA VAL A 174 7.36 -24.90 -15.69
C VAL A 174 8.43 -25.96 -15.52
N VAL A 175 9.22 -25.86 -14.45
CA VAL A 175 10.34 -26.76 -14.17
C VAL A 175 10.12 -27.64 -12.94
N ASN A 176 10.73 -28.82 -12.96
CA ASN A 176 10.79 -29.73 -11.83
C ASN A 176 11.86 -29.32 -10.80
N LYS A 177 12.08 -30.15 -9.78
CA LYS A 177 13.05 -29.86 -8.70
C LYS A 177 14.49 -29.78 -9.20
N GLU A 178 14.82 -30.49 -10.27
CA GLU A 178 16.14 -30.47 -10.93
C GLU A 178 16.31 -29.30 -11.91
N GLY A 179 15.29 -28.44 -12.07
CA GLY A 179 15.33 -27.31 -12.98
C GLY A 179 15.10 -27.67 -14.45
N LYS A 180 14.66 -28.89 -14.75
CA LYS A 180 14.32 -29.34 -16.11
C LYS A 180 12.84 -29.07 -16.41
N PRO A 181 12.46 -28.80 -17.68
CA PRO A 181 11.06 -28.66 -18.07
C PRO A 181 10.23 -29.86 -17.60
N LEU A 182 9.16 -29.59 -16.86
CA LEU A 182 8.32 -30.61 -16.23
C LEU A 182 7.52 -31.41 -17.27
N ALA A 183 7.03 -30.73 -18.30
CA ALA A 183 6.33 -31.34 -19.42
C ALA A 183 6.48 -30.48 -20.69
N LYS A 184 6.49 -31.13 -21.85
CA LYS A 184 6.48 -30.42 -23.14
C LYS A 184 5.18 -29.63 -23.28
N GLY A 185 5.29 -28.34 -23.61
CA GLY A 185 4.13 -27.47 -23.80
C GLY A 185 3.56 -26.86 -22.52
N LEU A 186 4.19 -27.07 -21.35
CA LEU A 186 3.73 -26.52 -20.07
C LEU A 186 4.50 -25.24 -19.70
N TYR A 187 3.80 -24.11 -19.72
CA TYR A 187 4.32 -22.78 -19.40
C TYR A 187 3.49 -22.13 -18.31
N ALA A 188 4.07 -21.19 -17.58
CA ALA A 188 3.38 -20.38 -16.59
C ALA A 188 3.90 -18.94 -16.59
N ALA A 189 3.01 -17.98 -16.30
CA ALA A 189 3.34 -16.57 -16.24
C ALA A 189 2.43 -15.84 -15.25
N GLY A 190 2.95 -14.78 -14.61
CA GLY A 190 2.23 -14.01 -13.61
C GLY A 190 2.22 -14.68 -12.23
N GLU A 191 1.28 -14.29 -11.39
CA GLU A 191 1.24 -14.65 -9.96
C GLU A 191 1.08 -16.16 -9.67
N VAL A 192 0.70 -16.96 -10.66
CA VAL A 192 0.71 -18.44 -10.53
C VAL A 192 2.14 -19.00 -10.46
N SER A 193 3.14 -18.22 -10.87
CA SER A 193 4.55 -18.60 -10.88
C SER A 193 5.30 -18.12 -9.64
N GLY A 194 6.38 -18.81 -9.30
CA GLY A 194 7.22 -18.48 -8.14
C GLY A 194 8.68 -18.31 -8.51
N GLY A 195 9.40 -17.52 -7.71
CA GLY A 195 10.85 -17.29 -7.83
C GLY A 195 11.24 -15.90 -8.38
N VAL A 196 10.29 -15.11 -8.85
CA VAL A 196 10.55 -13.76 -9.39
C VAL A 196 10.78 -12.74 -8.27
N HIS A 197 9.99 -12.80 -7.19
CA HIS A 197 9.95 -11.74 -6.16
C HIS A 197 10.62 -12.11 -4.83
N GLY A 198 11.06 -13.36 -4.66
CA GLY A 198 11.65 -13.84 -3.41
C GLY A 198 10.70 -13.68 -2.22
N ALA A 199 11.18 -13.03 -1.16
CA ALA A 199 10.45 -12.87 0.10
C ALA A 199 9.44 -11.71 0.10
N ASN A 200 9.63 -10.68 -0.73
CA ASN A 200 8.76 -9.51 -0.76
C ASN A 200 8.70 -8.89 -2.17
N ARG A 201 7.49 -8.77 -2.72
CA ARG A 201 7.26 -8.12 -4.01
C ARG A 201 7.23 -6.60 -3.88
N LEU A 202 7.97 -5.89 -4.74
CA LEU A 202 7.88 -4.43 -4.86
C LEU A 202 6.57 -3.99 -5.55
N GLY A 203 6.05 -2.82 -5.14
CA GLY A 203 4.90 -2.20 -5.78
C GLY A 203 5.12 -1.95 -7.27
N GLY A 204 4.13 -2.30 -8.09
CA GLY A 204 4.19 -2.18 -9.55
C GLY A 204 4.78 -3.39 -10.30
N SER A 205 5.54 -4.27 -9.63
CA SER A 205 6.27 -5.36 -10.31
C SER A 205 5.40 -6.55 -10.74
N SER A 206 4.18 -6.73 -10.21
CA SER A 206 3.31 -7.85 -10.61
C SER A 206 2.72 -7.68 -12.01
N LEU A 207 2.27 -6.46 -12.35
CA LEU A 207 1.81 -6.17 -13.72
C LEU A 207 2.96 -6.29 -14.72
N LEU A 208 4.15 -5.83 -14.32
CA LEU A 208 5.37 -6.01 -15.11
C LEU A 208 5.68 -7.49 -15.34
N GLU A 209 5.64 -8.32 -14.30
CA GLU A 209 5.84 -9.77 -14.38
C GLU A 209 4.86 -10.41 -15.37
N CYS A 210 3.56 -10.09 -15.27
CA CYS A 210 2.55 -10.61 -16.18
C CYS A 210 2.88 -10.29 -17.65
N VAL A 211 3.28 -9.06 -17.95
CA VAL A 211 3.64 -8.65 -19.31
C VAL A 211 4.91 -9.34 -19.78
N VAL A 212 5.96 -9.35 -18.96
CA VAL A 212 7.26 -9.92 -19.31
C VAL A 212 7.14 -11.42 -19.54
N PHE A 213 6.67 -12.18 -18.54
CA PHE A 213 6.62 -13.64 -18.63
C PHE A 213 5.49 -14.14 -19.55
N GLY A 214 4.39 -13.39 -19.68
CA GLY A 214 3.35 -13.70 -20.66
C GLY A 214 3.89 -13.61 -22.10
N ARG A 215 4.66 -12.56 -22.41
CA ARG A 215 5.32 -12.43 -23.73
C ARG A 215 6.42 -13.46 -23.93
N THR A 216 7.21 -13.75 -22.91
CA THR A 216 8.24 -14.80 -22.96
C THR A 216 7.61 -16.15 -23.29
N ALA A 217 6.59 -16.58 -22.54
CA ALA A 217 5.89 -17.83 -22.80
C ALA A 217 5.36 -17.93 -24.24
N GLY A 218 4.69 -16.89 -24.72
CA GLY A 218 4.19 -16.84 -26.11
C GLY A 218 5.29 -16.99 -27.16
N ASN A 219 6.42 -16.30 -26.96
CA ASN A 219 7.57 -16.39 -27.88
C ASN A 219 8.24 -17.76 -27.85
N SER A 220 8.40 -18.37 -26.67
CA SER A 220 9.02 -19.69 -26.50
C SER A 220 8.13 -20.78 -27.09
N ILE A 221 6.81 -20.70 -26.93
CA ILE A 221 5.84 -21.57 -27.62
C ILE A 221 6.00 -21.45 -29.13
N ALA A 222 5.98 -20.24 -29.69
CA ALA A 222 6.08 -20.02 -31.14
C ALA A 222 7.39 -20.58 -31.73
N LYS A 223 8.51 -20.46 -31.00
CA LYS A 223 9.79 -21.05 -31.41
C LYS A 223 9.78 -22.58 -31.36
N SER A 224 9.08 -23.17 -30.39
CA SER A 224 9.03 -24.63 -30.21
C SER A 224 8.22 -25.35 -31.31
N ILE A 225 7.23 -24.66 -31.91
CA ILE A 225 6.36 -25.21 -32.97
C ILE A 225 7.03 -25.12 -34.35
N LYS A 226 7.97 -24.20 -34.55
CA LYS A 226 8.69 -24.02 -35.83
C LYS A 226 9.87 -24.99 -36.02
N LYS A 227 10.13 -25.88 -35.05
CA LYS A 227 11.13 -26.94 -35.11
C LYS A 227 10.45 -28.27 -35.38
#